data_AF-R2U187-F1
#
_entry.id   AF-R2U187-F1
#
_cell.length_a   1.000
_cell.length_b   1.000
_cell.length_c   1.000
_cell.angle_alpha   90.00
_cell.angle_beta   90.00
_cell.angle_gamma   90.00
#
_symmetry.space_group_name_H-M   'P 1'
#
loop_
_entity.id
_entity.type
_entity.pdbx_description
1 polymer ?
#
loop_
_entity_poly.entity_id
_entity_poly.type
_entity_poly.pdbx_seq_one_letter_code
_entity_poly.pdbx_strand_id
1 'polypeptide(L)'
;MEKVTVKKRQVIQVEGTGKEKNLAFANALNQIHNRVLKEKDDVIVRIEPLDIQIIRAEQETFTERFLFFFLPRTRADYRVLLDVEVEITLIEMEMIPFVEKRVSDPNGLPIPFSKKKRVHKEAN
;
A
#
# COMPACT_ATOMS: atom_id res chain seq x y z
N MET A 1 23.24 5.07 16.35
CA MET A 1 21.90 5.15 15.73
C MET A 1 21.65 3.79 15.10
N GLU A 2 20.66 3.06 15.60
CA GLU A 2 20.37 1.70 15.15
C GLU A 2 19.71 1.74 13.78
N LYS A 3 20.15 0.87 12.87
CA LYS A 3 19.61 0.81 11.51
C LYS A 3 18.34 -0.04 11.54
N VAL A 4 17.19 0.61 11.59
CA VAL A 4 15.86 -0.04 11.64
C VAL A 4 15.29 -0.36 10.25
N THR A 5 16.02 -0.03 9.19
CA THR A 5 15.55 -0.23 7.80
C THR A 5 16.14 -1.48 7.18
N VAL A 6 15.25 -2.31 6.63
CA VAL A 6 15.59 -3.55 5.92
C VAL A 6 15.18 -3.42 4.46
N LYS A 7 16.06 -3.87 3.57
CA LYS A 7 15.83 -3.91 2.12
C LYS A 7 15.54 -5.34 1.70
N LYS A 8 14.44 -5.54 0.98
CA LYS A 8 14.04 -6.85 0.43
C LYS A 8 13.84 -6.71 -1.07
N ARG A 9 14.25 -7.72 -1.85
CA ARG A 9 13.94 -7.80 -3.27
C ARG A 9 12.93 -8.90 -3.53
N GLN A 10 12.01 -8.66 -4.44
CA GLN A 10 11.06 -9.66 -4.90
C GLN A 10 10.57 -9.35 -6.31
N VAL A 11 10.18 -10.40 -7.04
CA VAL A 11 9.54 -10.27 -8.34
C VAL A 11 8.03 -10.35 -8.14
N ILE A 12 7.30 -9.38 -8.68
CA ILE A 12 5.85 -9.34 -8.66
C ILE A 12 5.31 -9.31 -10.08
N GLN A 13 4.29 -10.12 -10.32
CA GLN A 13 3.55 -10.03 -11.58
C GLN A 13 2.49 -8.95 -11.47
N VAL A 14 2.30 -8.14 -12.50
CA VAL A 14 1.23 -7.14 -12.58
C VAL A 14 0.62 -7.14 -13.96
N GLU A 15 -0.68 -6.88 -14.04
CA GLU A 15 -1.39 -6.76 -15.32
C GLU A 15 -1.99 -5.37 -15.49
N GLY A 16 -2.06 -4.89 -16.73
CA GLY A 16 -2.67 -3.61 -17.02
C GLY A 16 -3.41 -3.63 -18.34
N THR A 17 -4.52 -2.92 -18.38
CA THR A 17 -5.34 -2.74 -19.58
C THR A 17 -5.51 -1.26 -19.87
N GLY A 18 -5.65 -0.89 -21.14
CA GLY A 18 -5.84 0.51 -21.52
C GLY A 18 -6.13 0.68 -23.01
N LYS A 19 -6.76 1.81 -23.37
CA LYS A 19 -7.05 2.17 -24.77
C LYS A 19 -5.83 2.67 -25.53
N GLU A 20 -4.74 2.93 -24.81
CA GLU A 20 -3.44 3.32 -25.32
C GLU A 20 -2.37 2.47 -24.64
N LYS A 21 -1.25 2.25 -25.34
CA LYS A 21 -0.11 1.50 -24.81
C LYS A 21 0.35 2.04 -23.46
N ASN A 22 0.61 3.35 -23.39
CA ASN A 22 1.10 4.02 -22.18
C ASN A 22 0.14 3.86 -21.00
N LEU A 23 -1.16 3.91 -21.28
CA LEU A 23 -2.19 3.75 -20.25
C LEU A 23 -2.21 2.32 -19.70
N ALA A 24 -2.07 1.30 -20.55
CA ALA A 24 -1.99 -0.09 -20.11
C ALA A 24 -0.77 -0.33 -19.21
N PHE A 25 0.41 0.21 -19.55
CA PHE A 25 1.61 0.13 -18.71
C PHE A 25 1.45 0.89 -17.39
N ALA A 26 0.92 2.13 -17.42
CA ALA A 26 0.68 2.91 -16.21
C ALA A 26 -0.27 2.20 -15.24
N ASN A 27 -1.35 1.60 -15.77
CA ASN A 27 -2.30 0.83 -14.99
C ASN A 27 -1.66 -0.42 -14.37
N ALA A 28 -0.76 -1.11 -15.09
CA ALA A 28 -0.02 -2.25 -14.53
C ALA A 28 0.90 -1.82 -13.39
N LEU A 29 1.69 -0.76 -13.57
CA LEU A 29 2.63 -0.27 -12.56
C LEU A 29 1.92 0.25 -11.29
N ASN A 30 0.73 0.85 -11.43
CA ASN A 30 -0.06 1.28 -10.27
C ASN A 30 -0.47 0.12 -9.37
N GLN A 31 -0.57 -1.11 -9.89
CA GLN A 31 -0.91 -2.27 -9.07
C GLN A 31 0.24 -2.74 -8.18
N ILE A 32 1.49 -2.34 -8.47
CA ILE A 32 2.68 -2.70 -7.67
C ILE A 32 2.48 -2.31 -6.22
N HIS A 33 2.03 -1.08 -5.98
CA HIS A 33 1.86 -0.55 -4.62
C HIS A 33 0.88 -1.41 -3.80
N ASN A 34 -0.28 -1.71 -4.37
CA ASN A 34 -1.31 -2.53 -3.71
C ASN A 34 -0.86 -3.98 -3.48
N ARG A 35 -0.05 -4.55 -4.40
CA ARG A 35 0.43 -5.92 -4.29
C ARG A 35 1.49 -6.06 -3.20
N VAL A 36 2.39 -5.09 -3.12
CA VAL A 36 3.43 -5.01 -2.10
C VAL A 36 2.84 -4.76 -0.70
N LEU A 37 1.81 -3.92 -0.58
CA LEU A 37 1.14 -3.67 0.71
C LEU A 37 0.39 -4.89 1.28
N LYS A 38 -0.12 -5.78 0.43
CA LYS A 38 -0.88 -6.95 0.90
C LYS A 38 -0.03 -8.01 1.59
N GLU A 39 1.27 -8.00 1.37
CA GLU A 39 2.16 -9.07 1.84
C GLU A 39 2.70 -8.83 3.26
N LYS A 40 2.61 -7.61 3.81
CA LYS A 40 3.24 -7.25 5.09
C LYS A 40 2.49 -6.20 5.91
N ASP A 41 2.52 -6.38 7.22
CA ASP A 41 2.06 -5.40 8.22
C ASP A 41 3.14 -4.34 8.57
N ASP A 42 4.35 -4.50 8.04
CA ASP A 42 5.48 -3.58 8.23
C ASP A 42 5.25 -2.22 7.52
N VAL A 43 5.84 -1.15 8.05
CA VAL A 43 5.77 0.17 7.42
C VAL A 43 6.68 0.22 6.19
N ILE A 44 6.08 0.41 5.03
CA ILE A 44 6.79 0.54 3.75
C ILE A 44 7.26 1.99 3.56
N VAL A 45 8.58 2.18 3.46
CA VAL A 45 9.19 3.51 3.27
C VAL A 45 9.38 3.84 1.79
N ARG A 46 9.82 2.85 1.01
CA ARG A 46 10.12 3.04 -0.41
C ARG A 46 9.93 1.73 -1.18
N ILE A 47 9.35 1.86 -2.37
CA ILE A 47 9.30 0.80 -3.37
C ILE A 47 10.05 1.33 -4.59
N GLU A 48 11.04 0.59 -5.05
CA GLU A 48 11.82 0.92 -6.24
C GLU A 48 11.75 -0.23 -7.24
N PRO A 49 11.20 -0.02 -8.45
CA PRO A 49 11.32 -0.99 -9.51
C PRO A 49 12.77 -1.01 -10.02
N LEU A 50 13.39 -2.19 -10.02
CA LEU A 50 14.76 -2.42 -10.49
C LEU A 50 14.77 -2.87 -11.95
N ASP A 51 13.89 -3.81 -12.30
CA ASP A 51 13.77 -4.35 -13.66
C ASP A 51 12.31 -4.66 -14.01
N ILE A 52 11.99 -4.62 -15.31
CA ILE A 52 10.65 -4.90 -15.84
C ILE A 52 10.78 -5.84 -17.04
N GLN A 53 10.14 -7.00 -16.94
CA GLN A 53 10.06 -7.99 -18.00
C GLN A 53 8.62 -8.10 -18.52
N ILE A 54 8.47 -8.07 -19.85
CA ILE A 54 7.16 -8.18 -20.48
C ILE A 54 6.90 -9.67 -20.74
N ILE A 55 5.93 -10.23 -20.02
CA ILE A 55 5.51 -11.62 -20.20
C ILE A 55 4.50 -11.72 -21.35
N ARG A 56 3.57 -10.77 -21.44
CA ARG A 56 2.54 -10.75 -22.48
C ARG A 56 2.18 -9.32 -22.85
N ALA A 57 2.03 -9.06 -24.14
CA ALA A 57 1.56 -7.78 -24.66
C ALA A 57 0.60 -8.04 -25.83
N GLU A 58 -0.68 -7.73 -25.62
CA GLU A 58 -1.75 -7.97 -26.58
C GLU A 58 -2.35 -6.66 -27.03
N GLN A 59 -2.74 -6.62 -28.30
CA GLN A 59 -3.49 -5.53 -28.89
C GLN A 59 -4.71 -6.14 -29.58
N GLU A 60 -5.89 -5.80 -29.09
CA GLU A 60 -7.15 -6.12 -29.73
C GLU A 60 -7.64 -4.90 -30.48
N THR A 61 -7.87 -5.03 -31.78
CA THR A 61 -8.34 -3.92 -32.62
C THR A 61 -9.71 -4.26 -33.16
N PHE A 62 -10.68 -3.37 -32.93
CA PHE A 62 -12.05 -3.54 -33.38
C PHE A 62 -12.56 -2.27 -34.06
N THR A 63 -13.42 -2.47 -35.06
CA THR A 63 -14.04 -1.36 -35.78
C THR A 63 -15.47 -1.24 -35.32
N GLU A 64 -15.76 -0.22 -34.52
CA GLU A 64 -17.13 0.13 -34.17
C GLU A 64 -17.80 0.81 -35.37
N ARG A 65 -18.98 0.35 -35.74
CA ARG A 65 -19.79 0.99 -36.79
C ARG A 65 -20.88 1.81 -36.11
N PHE A 66 -20.61 3.08 -35.87
CA PHE A 66 -21.64 3.98 -35.35
C PHE A 66 -22.61 4.34 -36.49
N LEU A 67 -23.91 4.21 -36.24
CA LEU A 67 -25.01 4.45 -37.18
C LEU A 67 -24.87 3.68 -38.52
N PHE A 68 -25.08 2.37 -38.47
CA PHE A 68 -25.22 1.42 -39.59
C PHE A 68 -24.01 1.26 -40.51
N PHE A 69 -23.49 2.30 -41.15
CA PHE A 69 -22.33 2.23 -42.06
C PHE A 69 -21.53 3.54 -42.14
N PHE A 70 -21.96 4.60 -41.45
CA PHE A 70 -21.55 5.95 -41.84
C PHE A 70 -20.30 6.48 -41.14
N LEU A 71 -19.90 5.92 -39.98
CA LEU A 71 -18.73 6.38 -39.23
C LEU A 71 -17.97 5.21 -38.61
N PRO A 72 -17.19 4.43 -39.39
CA PRO A 72 -16.33 3.40 -38.81
C PRO A 72 -15.27 4.07 -37.94
N ARG A 73 -15.24 3.73 -36.65
CA ARG A 73 -14.19 4.15 -35.72
C ARG A 73 -13.39 2.93 -35.29
N THR A 74 -12.10 2.93 -35.62
CA THR A 74 -11.16 1.93 -35.12
C THR A 74 -10.82 2.24 -33.67
N ARG A 75 -10.98 1.24 -32.80
CA ARG A 75 -10.51 1.27 -31.43
C ARG A 75 -9.49 0.16 -31.23
N ALA A 76 -8.55 0.41 -30.33
CA ALA A 76 -7.57 -0.56 -29.90
C ALA A 76 -7.64 -0.65 -28.38
N ASP A 77 -7.68 -1.87 -27.87
CA ASP A 77 -7.50 -2.19 -26.47
C ASP A 77 -6.17 -2.91 -26.31
N TYR A 78 -5.39 -2.47 -25.33
CA TYR A 78 -4.08 -3.00 -25.02
C TYR A 78 -4.14 -3.72 -23.68
N ARG A 79 -3.54 -4.90 -23.62
CA ARG A 79 -3.36 -5.66 -22.37
C ARG A 79 -1.89 -6.04 -22.23
N VAL A 80 -1.34 -5.79 -21.05
CA VAL A 80 0.04 -6.15 -20.71
C VAL A 80 0.08 -6.98 -19.44
N LEU A 81 0.98 -7.95 -19.41
CA LEU A 81 1.37 -8.72 -18.24
C LEU A 81 2.88 -8.55 -18.06
N LEU A 82 3.27 -8.04 -16.91
CA LEU A 82 4.65 -7.66 -16.60
C LEU A 82 5.10 -8.40 -15.35
N ASP A 83 6.33 -8.89 -15.35
CA ASP A 83 7.04 -9.28 -14.15
C ASP A 83 7.99 -8.14 -13.79
N VAL A 84 7.84 -7.61 -12.58
CA VAL A 84 8.59 -6.45 -12.11
C VAL A 84 9.42 -6.86 -10.90
N GLU A 85 10.73 -6.71 -11.00
CA GLU A 85 11.62 -6.85 -9.84
C GLU A 85 11.57 -5.55 -9.05
N VAL A 86 11.21 -5.64 -7.77
CA VAL A 86 11.11 -4.49 -6.87
C VAL A 86 12.03 -4.65 -5.67
N GLU A 87 12.71 -3.57 -5.31
CA GLU A 87 13.35 -3.41 -4.01
C GLU A 87 12.42 -2.62 -3.07
N ILE A 88 12.09 -3.23 -1.94
CA ILE A 88 11.21 -2.67 -0.92
C ILE A 88 12.06 -2.34 0.30
N THR A 89 11.99 -1.10 0.76
CA THR A 89 12.59 -0.66 2.02
C THR A 89 11.50 -0.62 3.10
N LEU A 90 11.69 -1.40 4.15
CA LEU A 90 10.75 -1.62 5.25
C LEU A 90 11.34 -1.10 6.55
N ILE A 91 10.48 -0.69 7.48
CA ILE A 91 10.82 -0.52 8.89
C ILE A 91 10.22 -1.68 9.66
N GLU A 92 11.07 -2.49 10.30
CA GLU A 92 10.62 -3.60 11.13
C GLU A 92 10.14 -3.05 12.48
N MET A 93 8.82 -2.98 12.65
CA MET A 93 8.19 -2.39 13.84
C MET A 93 8.50 -3.16 15.11
N GLU A 94 8.67 -4.49 15.01
CA GLU A 94 8.96 -5.36 16.15
C GLU A 94 10.30 -5.04 16.83
N MET A 95 11.26 -4.49 16.07
CA MET A 95 12.57 -4.12 16.62
C MET A 95 12.56 -2.74 17.31
N ILE A 96 11.45 -2.00 17.29
CA ILE A 96 11.39 -0.66 17.87
C ILE A 96 10.84 -0.75 19.31
N PRO A 97 11.67 -0.53 20.36
CA PRO A 97 11.19 -0.55 21.72
C PRO A 97 10.38 0.72 22.04
N PHE A 98 9.07 0.56 22.22
CA PHE A 98 8.20 1.64 22.69
C PHE A 98 8.27 1.75 24.21
N VAL A 99 8.55 2.95 24.71
CA VAL A 99 8.50 3.24 26.15
C VAL A 99 7.07 3.63 26.52
N GLU A 100 6.40 2.79 27.32
CA GLU A 100 5.05 3.07 27.82
C GLU A 100 5.08 4.25 28.81
N LYS A 101 4.44 5.37 28.45
CA LYS A 101 4.20 6.47 29.38
C LYS A 101 2.72 6.53 29.72
N ARG A 102 2.38 6.14 30.95
CA ARG A 102 1.02 6.31 31.48
C ARG A 102 0.79 7.77 31.84
N VAL A 103 -0.13 8.40 31.13
CA VAL A 103 -0.63 9.75 31.42
C VAL A 103 -2.10 9.65 31.86
N SER A 104 -2.48 10.48 32.84
CA SER A 104 -3.88 10.66 33.21
C SER A 104 -4.65 11.27 32.04
N ASP A 105 -5.90 10.86 31.86
CA ASP A 105 -6.77 11.32 30.77
C ASP A 105 -6.77 12.86 30.66
N PRO A 106 -6.18 13.44 29.59
CA PRO A 106 -6.13 14.88 29.43
C PRO A 106 -7.51 15.50 29.17
N ASN A 107 -8.50 14.70 28.75
CA ASN A 107 -9.89 15.10 28.55
C ASN A 107 -10.81 14.59 29.67
N GLY A 108 -10.26 14.02 30.73
CA GLY A 108 -11.03 13.45 31.83
C GLY A 108 -11.83 14.54 32.54
N LEU A 109 -13.15 14.38 32.60
CA LEU A 109 -14.02 15.24 33.41
C LEU A 109 -13.56 15.15 34.88
N PRO A 110 -13.34 16.28 35.59
CA PRO A 110 -12.96 16.25 36.99
C PRO A 110 -14.11 15.68 37.81
N ILE A 111 -14.01 14.43 38.26
CA ILE A 111 -15.04 13.80 39.09
C ILE A 111 -14.90 14.33 40.53
N PRO A 112 -15.90 15.04 41.09
CA PRO A 112 -15.75 15.76 42.36
C PRO A 112 -15.75 14.88 43.63
N PHE A 113 -15.84 13.55 43.52
CA PHE A 113 -16.17 12.69 44.68
C PHE A 113 -15.12 11.66 45.14
N SER A 114 -13.89 11.66 44.62
CA SER A 114 -12.86 10.72 45.11
C SER A 114 -11.88 11.33 46.12
N LYS A 115 -12.40 11.89 47.23
CA LYS A 115 -11.63 12.04 48.47
C LYS A 115 -12.33 11.31 49.61
N LYS A 116 -12.03 10.02 49.78
CA LYS A 116 -12.14 9.37 51.09
C LYS A 116 -10.79 8.82 51.51
N LYS A 117 -10.06 9.70 52.21
CA LYS A 117 -8.92 9.37 53.07
C LYS A 117 -9.44 8.43 54.17
N ARG A 118 -9.11 7.13 54.11
CA ARG A 118 -9.26 6.25 55.28
C ARG A 118 -8.03 6.47 56.15
N VAL A 119 -8.14 7.33 57.15
CA VAL A 119 -7.22 7.34 58.28
C VAL A 119 -7.66 6.18 59.17
N HIS A 120 -6.79 5.17 59.29
CA HIS A 120 -6.97 4.08 60.23
C HIS A 120 -7.00 4.63 61.66
N LYS A 121 -8.05 4.27 62.40
CA LYS A 121 -8.19 4.52 63.83
C LYS A 121 -7.48 3.36 64.54
N GLU A 122 -6.25 3.55 65.01
CA GLU A 122 -5.67 2.66 66.00
C GLU A 122 -6.17 3.11 67.38
N ALA A 123 -6.82 2.18 68.07
CA ALA A 123 -7.16 2.28 69.47
C ALA A 123 -6.05 1.58 70.26
N ASN A 124 -5.40 2.32 71.16
CA ASN A 124 -5.05 1.84 72.49
C ASN A 124 -4.83 3.03 73.41
#